data_AF-A0ABD1I5H6-F1
#
_entry.id   AF-A0ABD1I5H6-F1
#
_cell.length_a   1.000
_cell.length_b   1.000
_cell.length_c   1.000
_cell.angle_alpha   90.00
_cell.angle_beta   90.00
_cell.angle_gamma   90.00
#
_symmetry.space_group_name_H-M   'P 1'
#
loop_
_entity.id
_entity.type
_entity.pdbx_description
1 polymer ?
#
loop_
_entity_poly.entity_id
_entity_poly.type
_entity_poly.pdbx_seq_one_letter_code
_entity_poly.pdbx_strand_id
1 'polypeptide(L)'
;MNIFSSFEYLLFFLTLLAWRSSQPSYGSISSTVAARNPNGVFAVTHVVDIRRRASPPLQPNFFGNACARAIAMVENSSPEQDYYNLALKLREQMLKADADYVRQLEDAGVFLLNYGMSEENDPVFREERKTVKICSFVSWWRLSAYEVDFRWGKPVWVSTIGVPVKNLIVFTGTNSGDGIEAWVSMLEEDIVVIESNYNLIG
;
A
#
# COMPACT_ATOMS: atom_id res chain seq x y z
N MET A 1 6.46 -12.15 22.32
CA MET A 1 6.33 -12.69 20.95
C MET A 1 5.67 -11.60 20.13
N ASN A 2 6.38 -10.93 19.22
CA ASN A 2 5.79 -9.88 18.40
C ASN A 2 4.81 -10.51 17.41
N ILE A 3 3.53 -10.13 17.51
CA ILE A 3 2.43 -10.66 16.69
C ILE A 3 2.55 -10.14 15.24
N PHE A 4 3.26 -9.02 15.04
CA PHE A 4 3.43 -8.36 13.76
C PHE A 4 4.92 -8.20 13.39
N SER A 5 5.21 -8.25 12.09
CA SER A 5 6.56 -7.94 11.56
C SER A 5 6.80 -6.42 11.52
N SER A 6 8.06 -5.97 11.50
CA SER A 6 8.41 -4.54 11.36
C SER A 6 7.79 -3.90 10.12
N PHE A 7 7.66 -4.68 9.04
CA PHE A 7 6.94 -4.28 7.83
C PHE A 7 5.46 -3.99 8.10
N GLU A 8 4.81 -4.84 8.89
CA GLU A 8 3.38 -4.67 9.22
C GLU A 8 3.17 -3.43 10.10
N TYR A 9 4.00 -3.21 11.12
CA TYR A 9 3.94 -1.98 11.92
C TYR A 9 4.05 -0.71 11.07
N LEU A 10 4.99 -0.70 10.14
CA LEU A 10 5.17 0.44 9.25
C LEU A 10 3.97 0.62 8.30
N LEU A 11 3.41 -0.48 7.79
CA LEU A 11 2.19 -0.47 6.97
C LEU A 11 0.99 0.08 7.76
N PHE A 12 0.79 -0.36 9.01
CA PHE A 12 -0.27 0.17 9.88
C PHE A 12 -0.11 1.67 10.11
N PHE A 13 1.11 2.07 10.48
CA PHE A 13 1.42 3.45 10.82
C PHE A 13 1.22 4.39 9.64
N LEU A 14 1.74 4.05 8.46
CA LEU A 14 1.58 4.86 7.26
C LEU A 14 0.14 4.82 6.72
N THR A 15 -0.61 3.72 6.93
CA THR A 15 -2.05 3.68 6.62
C THR A 15 -2.81 4.72 7.44
N LEU A 16 -2.52 4.82 8.75
CA LEU A 16 -3.15 5.80 9.62
C LEU A 16 -2.78 7.23 9.23
N LEU A 17 -1.49 7.51 8.97
CA LEU A 17 -1.04 8.84 8.56
C LEU A 17 -1.62 9.26 7.21
N ALA A 18 -1.64 8.35 6.23
CA ALA A 18 -2.27 8.58 4.94
C ALA A 18 -3.78 8.85 5.09
N TRP A 19 -4.46 8.14 6.00
CA TRP A 19 -5.85 8.44 6.32
C TRP A 19 -6.01 9.83 6.94
N ARG A 20 -5.21 10.19 7.96
CA ARG A 20 -5.29 11.51 8.59
C ARG A 20 -5.07 12.64 7.58
N SER A 21 -4.11 12.47 6.66
CA SER A 21 -3.89 13.44 5.55
C SER A 21 -5.11 13.58 4.63
N SER A 22 -5.89 12.52 4.44
CA SER A 22 -7.09 12.55 3.60
C SER A 22 -8.27 13.33 4.22
N GLN A 23 -8.18 13.70 5.50
CA GLN A 23 -9.22 14.46 6.17
C GLN A 23 -9.11 15.94 5.78
N PRO A 24 -10.25 16.66 5.64
CA PRO A 24 -10.22 18.10 5.40
C PRO A 24 -9.36 18.80 6.46
N SER A 25 -8.36 19.56 6.02
CA SER A 25 -7.48 20.31 6.90
C SER A 25 -8.30 21.35 7.66
N TYR A 26 -8.20 21.40 8.99
CA TYR A 26 -8.86 22.44 9.82
C TYR A 26 -8.35 23.87 9.53
N GLY A 27 -7.35 24.04 8.65
CA GLY A 27 -6.61 25.28 8.45
C GLY A 27 -6.97 26.13 7.22
N SER A 28 -7.85 25.68 6.30
CA SER A 28 -8.28 26.58 5.21
C SER A 28 -9.40 27.49 5.70
N ILE A 29 -9.05 28.73 6.05
CA ILE A 29 -9.98 29.82 6.34
C ILE A 29 -10.71 30.18 5.03
N SER A 30 -11.74 29.40 4.69
CA SER A 30 -12.80 29.80 3.78
C SER A 30 -14.04 28.97 4.11
N SER A 31 -14.77 29.46 5.12
CA SER A 31 -16.20 29.31 5.35
C SER A 31 -16.99 28.32 4.47
N THR A 32 -16.80 27.03 4.73
CA THR A 32 -17.87 26.05 4.96
C THR A 32 -17.14 24.85 5.53
N VAL A 33 -17.55 24.36 6.71
CA VAL A 33 -17.11 23.03 7.15
C VAL A 33 -17.55 22.10 6.02
N ALA A 34 -16.62 21.69 5.15
CA ALA A 34 -16.90 20.69 4.13
C ALA A 34 -17.26 19.44 4.92
N ALA A 35 -18.55 19.25 5.16
CA ALA A 35 -19.07 18.16 5.95
C ALA A 35 -18.45 16.88 5.38
N ARG A 36 -17.89 16.04 6.26
CA ARG A 36 -17.42 14.71 5.88
C ARG A 36 -18.49 14.10 4.99
N ASN A 37 -18.15 13.80 3.74
CA ASN A 37 -19.05 12.99 2.93
C ASN A 37 -19.13 11.64 3.63
N PRO A 38 -20.27 11.28 4.27
CA PRO A 38 -20.35 10.08 5.09
C PRO A 38 -20.26 8.83 4.22
N ASN A 39 -20.65 8.96 2.94
CA ASN A 39 -20.57 7.90 1.92
C ASN A 39 -19.21 7.88 1.21
N GLY A 40 -18.25 8.67 1.70
CA GLY A 40 -16.88 8.67 1.23
C GLY A 40 -16.15 7.39 1.60
N VAL A 41 -15.26 6.89 0.75
CA VAL A 41 -14.45 5.70 1.04
C VAL A 41 -12.96 6.03 1.05
N PHE A 42 -12.27 5.58 2.09
CA PHE A 42 -10.81 5.49 2.12
C PHE A 42 -10.40 4.04 1.87
N ALA A 43 -9.55 3.82 0.87
CA ALA A 43 -9.08 2.49 0.50
C ALA A 43 -7.56 2.43 0.53
N VAL A 44 -7.04 1.25 0.90
CA VAL A 44 -5.64 0.90 0.80
C VAL A 44 -5.47 -0.29 -0.11
N THR A 45 -4.43 -0.24 -0.94
CA THR A 45 -4.08 -1.35 -1.83
C THR A 45 -2.65 -1.78 -1.58
N HIS A 46 -2.36 -3.08 -1.73
CA HIS A 46 -1.00 -3.61 -1.63
C HIS A 46 -0.73 -4.63 -2.73
N VAL A 47 0.42 -4.50 -3.41
CA VAL A 47 0.87 -5.46 -4.42
C VAL A 47 1.56 -6.65 -3.75
N VAL A 48 1.08 -7.86 -3.98
CA VAL A 48 1.58 -9.09 -3.33
C VAL A 48 2.37 -9.92 -4.33
N ASP A 49 3.62 -10.25 -4.00
CA ASP A 49 4.39 -11.23 -4.77
C ASP A 49 3.82 -12.64 -4.55
N ILE A 50 3.40 -13.26 -5.66
CA ILE A 50 2.77 -14.59 -5.67
C ILE A 50 3.73 -15.72 -6.07
N ARG A 51 4.99 -15.42 -6.45
CA ARG A 51 5.93 -16.44 -6.93
C ARG A 51 6.12 -17.58 -5.95
N ARG A 52 6.31 -17.26 -4.67
CA ARG A 52 6.48 -18.25 -3.59
C ARG A 52 5.16 -18.87 -3.11
N ARG A 53 4.03 -18.41 -3.63
CA ARG A 53 2.69 -18.80 -3.20
C ARG A 53 2.01 -19.77 -4.17
N ALA A 54 2.52 -19.88 -5.40
CA ALA A 54 2.13 -20.92 -6.34
C ALA A 54 2.43 -22.32 -5.77
N SER A 55 1.70 -23.34 -6.26
CA SER A 55 1.95 -24.75 -5.94
C SER A 55 2.08 -25.56 -7.24
N PRO A 56 3.30 -25.94 -7.65
CA PRO A 56 4.59 -25.65 -7.00
C PRO A 56 4.99 -24.16 -7.09
N PRO A 57 5.88 -23.65 -6.20
CA PRO A 57 6.38 -22.28 -6.30
C PRO A 57 7.03 -21.98 -7.65
N LEU A 58 6.82 -20.76 -8.16
CA LEU A 58 7.48 -20.28 -9.36
C LEU A 58 9.00 -20.22 -9.14
N GLN A 59 9.76 -20.43 -10.21
CA GLN A 59 11.22 -20.43 -10.12
C GLN A 59 11.76 -19.06 -9.65
N PRO A 60 12.87 -19.01 -8.89
CA PRO A 60 13.45 -17.74 -8.43
C PRO A 60 13.81 -16.77 -9.55
N ASN A 61 14.14 -17.29 -10.73
CA ASN A 61 14.48 -16.55 -11.95
C ASN A 61 13.28 -16.37 -12.90
N PHE A 62 12.04 -16.57 -12.42
CA PHE A 62 10.84 -16.32 -13.22
C PHE A 62 10.86 -14.89 -13.78
N PHE A 63 10.86 -14.80 -15.10
CA PHE A 63 10.86 -13.54 -15.82
C PHE A 63 9.42 -13.12 -16.15
N GLY A 64 9.05 -11.89 -15.79
CA GLY A 64 7.72 -11.33 -16.02
C GLY A 64 6.98 -10.96 -14.73
N ASN A 65 5.72 -10.54 -14.87
CA ASN A 65 4.86 -10.14 -13.76
C ASN A 65 4.24 -11.37 -13.10
N ALA A 66 4.38 -11.45 -11.79
CA ALA A 66 3.71 -12.44 -10.95
C ALA A 66 3.33 -11.74 -9.64
N CYS A 67 2.17 -11.08 -9.67
CA CYS A 67 1.66 -10.32 -8.54
C CYS A 67 0.14 -10.40 -8.44
N ALA A 68 -0.35 -10.35 -7.21
CA ALA A 68 -1.75 -10.15 -6.86
C ALA A 68 -1.95 -8.74 -6.30
N ARG A 69 -3.20 -8.30 -6.22
CA ARG A 69 -3.57 -7.04 -5.58
C ARG A 69 -4.47 -7.35 -4.38
N ALA A 70 -4.08 -6.85 -3.22
CA ALA A 70 -4.92 -6.83 -2.03
C ALA A 70 -5.54 -5.43 -1.89
N ILE A 71 -6.83 -5.35 -1.56
CA ILE A 71 -7.54 -4.09 -1.33
C ILE A 71 -8.37 -4.17 -0.06
N ALA A 72 -8.26 -3.18 0.80
CA ALA A 72 -9.13 -3.02 1.95
C ALA A 72 -9.68 -1.60 1.99
N MET A 73 -10.86 -1.44 2.59
CA MET A 73 -11.54 -0.15 2.63
C MET A 73 -12.35 0.04 3.90
N VAL A 74 -12.57 1.30 4.23
CA VAL A 74 -13.43 1.78 5.32
C VAL A 74 -14.19 3.02 4.88
N GLU A 75 -15.35 3.24 5.49
CA GLU A 75 -16.17 4.41 5.23
C GLU A 75 -15.58 5.63 5.96
N ASN A 76 -15.72 6.81 5.38
CA ASN A 76 -15.18 8.05 5.94
C ASN A 76 -15.90 8.48 7.23
N SER A 77 -17.08 7.92 7.47
CA SER A 77 -17.84 8.03 8.73
C SER A 77 -17.30 7.12 9.85
N SER A 78 -16.42 6.17 9.54
CA SER A 78 -15.92 5.19 10.51
C SER A 78 -15.03 5.83 11.60
N PRO A 79 -15.02 5.27 12.83
CA PRO A 79 -14.14 5.71 13.91
C PRO A 79 -12.66 5.47 13.59
N GLU A 80 -11.76 6.17 14.27
CA GLU A 80 -10.30 6.02 14.09
C GLU A 80 -9.81 4.57 14.27
N GLN A 81 -10.41 3.83 15.21
CA GLN A 81 -10.12 2.41 15.43
C GLN A 81 -10.28 1.55 14.16
N ASP A 82 -11.21 1.90 13.28
CA ASP A 82 -11.45 1.15 12.05
C ASP A 82 -10.33 1.35 11.02
N TYR A 83 -9.56 2.44 11.11
CA TYR A 83 -8.39 2.66 10.26
C TYR A 83 -7.17 1.89 10.75
N TYR A 84 -7.03 1.65 12.06
CA TYR A 84 -6.09 0.64 12.55
C TYR A 84 -6.51 -0.76 12.09
N ASN A 85 -7.81 -1.08 12.17
CA ASN A 85 -8.36 -2.33 11.68
C ASN A 85 -8.25 -2.47 10.15
N LEU A 86 -8.19 -1.36 9.40
CA LEU A 86 -7.98 -1.37 7.95
C LEU A 86 -6.64 -2.02 7.58
N ALA A 87 -5.62 -1.74 8.38
CA ALA A 87 -4.40 -2.52 8.51
C ALA A 87 -4.58 -4.04 8.42
N LEU A 88 -5.40 -4.55 9.35
CA LEU A 88 -5.64 -5.98 9.54
C LEU A 88 -6.46 -6.55 8.39
N LYS A 89 -7.48 -5.82 7.94
CA LYS A 89 -8.28 -6.18 6.76
C LYS A 89 -7.42 -6.29 5.50
N LEU A 90 -6.45 -5.37 5.34
CA LEU A 90 -5.49 -5.42 4.23
C LEU A 90 -4.61 -6.66 4.33
N ARG A 91 -4.09 -6.96 5.53
CA ARG A 91 -3.32 -8.19 5.78
C ARG A 91 -4.13 -9.45 5.43
N GLU A 92 -5.38 -9.52 5.85
CA GLU A 92 -6.28 -10.63 5.51
C GLU A 92 -6.44 -10.78 3.99
N GLN A 93 -6.63 -9.68 3.26
CA GLN A 93 -6.69 -9.73 1.79
C GLN A 93 -5.36 -10.16 1.18
N MET A 94 -4.22 -9.73 1.74
CA MET A 94 -2.90 -10.20 1.28
C MET A 94 -2.72 -11.70 1.51
N LEU A 95 -3.33 -12.28 2.54
CA LEU A 95 -3.26 -13.72 2.82
C LEU A 95 -4.11 -14.55 1.84
N LYS A 96 -5.21 -13.99 1.31
CA LYS A 96 -6.05 -14.64 0.30
C LYS A 96 -5.36 -14.89 -1.04
N ALA A 97 -4.25 -14.20 -1.33
CA ALA A 97 -3.41 -14.52 -2.48
C ALA A 97 -2.62 -15.81 -2.23
N ASP A 98 -3.29 -16.92 -1.99
CA ASP A 98 -2.72 -18.24 -1.70
C ASP A 98 -2.57 -19.09 -2.99
N ALA A 99 -2.23 -20.36 -2.85
CA ALA A 99 -2.02 -21.24 -4.00
C ALA A 99 -3.28 -21.44 -4.85
N ASP A 100 -4.47 -21.39 -4.25
CA ASP A 100 -5.74 -21.58 -4.94
C ASP A 100 -6.08 -20.33 -5.76
N TYR A 101 -5.86 -19.16 -5.16
CA TYR A 101 -5.96 -17.89 -5.87
C TYR A 101 -4.97 -17.84 -7.05
N VAL A 102 -3.71 -18.24 -6.84
CA VAL A 102 -2.70 -18.22 -7.91
C VAL A 102 -3.07 -19.15 -9.07
N ARG A 103 -3.64 -20.32 -8.79
CA ARG A 103 -4.13 -21.24 -9.83
C ARG A 103 -5.24 -20.62 -10.69
N GLN A 104 -6.09 -19.78 -10.10
CA GLN A 104 -7.15 -19.10 -10.86
C GLN A 104 -6.58 -18.03 -11.81
N LEU A 105 -5.40 -17.47 -11.53
CA LEU A 105 -4.77 -16.46 -12.37
C LEU A 105 -4.11 -17.03 -13.63
N GLU A 106 -4.06 -18.36 -13.80
CA GLU A 106 -3.64 -18.97 -15.06
C GLU A 106 -4.59 -18.60 -16.21
N ASP A 107 -5.85 -18.31 -15.90
CA ASP A 107 -6.77 -17.67 -16.84
C ASP A 107 -6.44 -16.17 -16.94
N ALA A 108 -6.01 -15.75 -18.13
CA ALA A 108 -5.62 -14.37 -18.39
C ALA A 108 -6.77 -13.37 -18.18
N GLY A 109 -8.03 -13.77 -18.43
CA GLY A 109 -9.20 -12.94 -18.17
C GLY A 109 -9.41 -12.76 -16.66
N VAL A 110 -9.31 -13.84 -15.89
CA VAL A 110 -9.39 -13.80 -14.42
C VAL A 110 -8.24 -12.97 -13.83
N PHE A 111 -7.02 -13.07 -14.39
CA PHE A 111 -5.91 -12.21 -13.98
C PHE A 111 -6.19 -10.73 -14.21
N LEU A 112 -6.64 -10.36 -15.42
CA LEU A 112 -6.95 -8.96 -15.74
C LEU A 112 -8.07 -8.40 -14.87
N LEU A 113 -9.10 -9.20 -14.59
CA LEU A 113 -10.19 -8.80 -13.70
C LEU A 113 -9.71 -8.57 -12.27
N ASN A 114 -8.90 -9.48 -11.73
CA ASN A 114 -8.43 -9.36 -10.35
C ASN A 114 -7.33 -8.31 -10.14
N TYR A 115 -6.45 -8.12 -11.14
CA TYR A 115 -5.34 -7.18 -11.04
C TYR A 115 -5.71 -5.76 -11.47
N GLY A 116 -6.52 -5.62 -12.52
CA GLY A 116 -6.91 -4.33 -13.08
C GLY A 116 -7.85 -3.55 -12.18
N MET A 117 -7.76 -2.22 -12.24
CA MET A 117 -8.72 -1.32 -11.59
C MET A 117 -9.92 -1.07 -12.50
N SER A 118 -11.11 -1.45 -12.05
CA SER A 118 -12.37 -1.17 -12.77
C SER A 118 -13.54 -1.06 -11.80
N GLU A 119 -14.63 -0.44 -12.25
CA GLU A 119 -15.90 -0.41 -11.48
C GLU A 119 -16.47 -1.80 -11.23
N GLU A 120 -16.25 -2.73 -12.17
CA GLU A 120 -16.71 -4.11 -12.09
C GLU A 120 -15.99 -4.89 -10.98
N ASN A 121 -14.68 -4.70 -10.83
CA ASN A 121 -13.84 -5.52 -9.95
C ASN A 121 -13.51 -4.86 -8.62
N ASP A 122 -13.59 -3.53 -8.53
CA ASP A 122 -13.27 -2.80 -7.32
C ASP A 122 -14.48 -2.10 -6.71
N PRO A 123 -14.89 -2.51 -5.50
CA PRO A 123 -15.97 -1.87 -4.77
C PRO A 123 -15.72 -0.39 -4.44
N VAL A 124 -14.50 0.10 -4.64
CA VAL A 124 -14.12 1.49 -4.39
C VAL A 124 -14.66 2.45 -5.46
N PHE A 125 -14.88 1.98 -6.69
CA PHE A 125 -15.32 2.80 -7.83
C PHE A 125 -16.83 2.69 -8.12
N ARG A 126 -17.59 1.91 -7.35
CA ARG A 126 -19.06 1.82 -7.52
C ARG A 126 -19.69 3.20 -7.35
N GLU A 127 -20.61 3.58 -8.24
CA GLU A 127 -21.22 4.93 -8.30
C GLU A 127 -21.82 5.42 -6.97
N GLU A 128 -22.36 4.49 -6.17
CA GLU A 128 -22.91 4.73 -4.84
C GLU A 128 -21.87 5.17 -3.78
N ARG A 129 -20.58 5.00 -4.10
CA ARG A 129 -19.44 5.38 -3.26
C ARG A 129 -18.65 6.49 -3.92
N LYS A 130 -18.49 7.61 -3.23
CA LYS A 130 -17.53 8.63 -3.65
C LYS A 130 -16.18 8.27 -3.08
N THR A 131 -15.27 7.75 -3.90
CA THR A 131 -13.89 7.50 -3.46
C THR A 131 -13.27 8.80 -2.96
N VAL A 132 -12.85 8.83 -1.70
CA VAL A 132 -12.19 10.01 -1.11
C VAL A 132 -10.70 9.95 -1.40
N LYS A 133 -10.08 8.79 -1.14
CA LYS A 133 -8.65 8.56 -1.39
C LYS A 133 -8.37 7.06 -1.51
N ILE A 134 -7.51 6.70 -2.45
CA ILE A 134 -6.87 5.39 -2.51
C ILE A 134 -5.39 5.62 -2.20
N CYS A 135 -4.85 4.87 -1.23
CA CYS A 135 -3.42 4.84 -0.91
C CYS A 135 -2.85 3.49 -1.32
N SER A 136 -1.83 3.50 -2.17
CA SER A 136 -1.21 2.29 -2.70
C SER A 136 0.12 2.03 -2.02
N PHE A 137 0.35 0.78 -1.66
CA PHE A 137 1.58 0.31 -1.04
C PHE A 137 2.25 -0.73 -1.93
N VAL A 138 3.55 -0.57 -2.12
CA VAL A 138 4.39 -1.51 -2.86
C VAL A 138 5.60 -1.84 -1.99
N SER A 139 5.96 -3.12 -1.91
CA SER A 139 7.06 -3.55 -1.08
C SER A 139 8.17 -4.17 -1.92
N TRP A 140 9.31 -3.49 -1.95
CA TRP A 140 10.56 -3.90 -2.59
C TRP A 140 11.60 -4.38 -1.58
N TRP A 141 11.25 -4.48 -0.30
CA TRP A 141 12.20 -4.83 0.77
C TRP A 141 12.91 -6.19 0.57
N ARG A 142 12.29 -7.13 -0.16
CA ARG A 142 12.87 -8.45 -0.48
C ARG A 142 13.70 -8.45 -1.76
N LEU A 143 13.78 -7.33 -2.47
CA LEU A 143 14.66 -7.21 -3.62
C LEU A 143 16.08 -7.07 -3.09
N SER A 144 16.96 -7.97 -3.52
CA SER A 144 18.36 -8.02 -3.12
C SER A 144 19.21 -6.95 -3.83
N ALA A 145 18.68 -5.72 -3.96
CA ALA A 145 19.32 -4.65 -4.72
C ALA A 145 20.69 -4.27 -4.14
N TYR A 146 20.82 -4.26 -2.81
CA TYR A 146 22.09 -4.00 -2.12
C TYR A 146 23.10 -5.17 -2.22
N GLU A 147 22.68 -6.36 -2.65
CA GLU A 147 23.58 -7.51 -2.83
C GLU A 147 24.24 -7.57 -4.21
N VAL A 148 23.81 -6.70 -5.14
CA VAL A 148 24.33 -6.69 -6.50
C VAL A 148 25.74 -6.10 -6.52
N ASP A 149 26.71 -6.83 -7.08
CA ASP A 149 28.09 -6.35 -7.26
C ASP A 149 28.55 -6.58 -8.71
N PHE A 150 28.72 -5.49 -9.44
CA PHE A 150 29.22 -5.50 -10.82
C PHE A 150 30.75 -5.46 -10.91
N ARG A 151 31.45 -5.85 -9.82
CA ARG A 151 32.91 -5.73 -9.60
C ARG A 151 33.40 -4.31 -9.35
N TRP A 152 32.48 -3.39 -9.06
CA TRP A 152 32.77 -2.02 -8.63
C TRP A 152 32.38 -1.79 -7.16
N GLY A 153 31.98 -2.86 -6.45
CA GLY A 153 31.44 -2.80 -5.11
C GLY A 153 29.92 -2.80 -5.10
N LYS A 154 29.35 -3.09 -3.93
CA LYS A 154 27.91 -3.05 -3.66
C LYS A 154 27.39 -1.60 -3.65
N PRO A 155 26.11 -1.36 -3.99
CA PRO A 155 25.51 -0.04 -3.89
C PRO A 155 25.63 0.54 -2.48
N VAL A 156 26.03 1.81 -2.40
CA VAL A 156 25.98 2.56 -1.13
C VAL A 156 24.53 2.91 -0.79
N TRP A 157 23.70 3.14 -1.81
CA TRP A 157 22.31 3.53 -1.68
C TRP A 157 21.49 3.07 -2.89
N VAL A 158 20.25 2.64 -2.64
CA VAL A 158 19.25 2.24 -3.64
C VAL A 158 17.97 2.99 -3.36
N SER A 159 17.41 3.66 -4.37
CA SER A 159 16.16 4.40 -4.27
C SER A 159 15.22 4.08 -5.43
N THR A 160 13.95 4.46 -5.28
CA THR A 160 13.07 4.63 -6.44
C THR A 160 13.28 6.00 -7.08
N ILE A 161 12.98 6.12 -8.37
CA ILE A 161 12.77 7.42 -9.00
C ILE A 161 11.43 8.02 -8.53
N GLY A 162 11.22 9.31 -8.78
CA GLY A 162 9.92 9.95 -8.60
C GLY A 162 8.87 9.23 -9.46
N VAL A 163 8.02 8.43 -8.82
CA VAL A 163 6.94 7.71 -9.49
C VAL A 163 5.75 8.66 -9.58
N PRO A 164 5.27 9.05 -10.78
CA PRO A 164 4.16 10.00 -10.95
C PRO A 164 2.80 9.34 -10.66
N VAL A 165 2.72 8.57 -9.58
CA VAL A 165 1.52 7.91 -9.08
C VAL A 165 1.16 8.57 -7.76
N LYS A 166 -0.03 9.17 -7.71
CA LYS A 166 -0.55 9.85 -6.53
C LYS A 166 -0.83 8.83 -5.42
N ASN A 167 -0.48 9.18 -4.18
CA ASN A 167 -0.69 8.37 -2.98
C ASN A 167 -0.01 7.00 -3.01
N LEU A 168 1.19 6.92 -3.58
CA LEU A 168 2.00 5.70 -3.60
C LEU A 168 3.06 5.73 -2.50
N ILE A 169 3.16 4.64 -1.75
CA ILE A 169 4.20 4.40 -0.76
C ILE A 169 4.99 3.16 -1.19
N VAL A 170 6.30 3.31 -1.36
CA VAL A 170 7.21 2.21 -1.72
C VAL A 170 8.12 1.90 -0.54
N PHE A 171 8.10 0.66 -0.07
CA PHE A 171 8.98 0.17 0.98
C PHE A 171 10.25 -0.44 0.41
N THR A 172 11.41 0.03 0.85
CA THR A 172 12.73 -0.53 0.48
C THR A 172 13.47 -0.99 1.73
N GLY A 173 14.38 -1.96 1.58
CA GLY A 173 15.31 -2.30 2.64
C GLY A 173 16.38 -1.21 2.78
N THR A 174 16.98 -1.08 3.96
CA THR A 174 18.18 -0.28 4.18
C THR A 174 19.44 -1.04 3.72
N ASN A 175 20.53 -0.32 3.46
CA ASN A 175 21.82 -0.93 3.11
C ASN A 175 22.37 -1.83 4.23
N SER A 176 22.14 -1.47 5.49
CA SER A 176 22.52 -2.26 6.67
C SER A 176 21.69 -3.54 6.84
N GLY A 177 20.55 -3.66 6.16
CA GLY A 177 19.66 -4.82 6.22
C GLY A 177 18.83 -4.93 7.51
N ASP A 178 18.95 -3.98 8.44
CA ASP A 178 18.27 -3.96 9.74
C ASP A 178 17.06 -3.02 9.80
N GLY A 179 16.89 -2.16 8.79
CA GLY A 179 15.78 -1.21 8.69
C GLY A 179 15.00 -1.25 7.38
N ILE A 180 13.87 -0.55 7.36
CA ILE A 180 13.00 -0.32 6.20
C ILE A 180 12.94 1.20 5.95
N GLU A 181 13.10 1.61 4.70
CA GLU A 181 12.84 2.98 4.24
C GLU A 181 11.47 3.03 3.53
N ALA A 182 10.74 4.11 3.72
CA ALA A 182 9.46 4.34 3.04
C ALA A 182 9.55 5.59 2.16
N TRP A 183 9.36 5.39 0.86
CA TRP A 183 9.32 6.44 -0.15
C TRP A 183 7.87 6.83 -0.41
N VAL A 184 7.50 8.06 -0.06
CA VAL A 184 6.11 8.54 -0.10
C VAL A 184 5.93 9.52 -1.26
N SER A 185 4.97 9.23 -2.15
CA SER A 185 4.54 10.10 -3.25
C SER A 185 3.10 10.55 -3.00
N MET A 186 2.92 11.76 -2.50
CA MET A 186 1.64 12.38 -2.13
C MET A 186 1.62 13.87 -2.47
N LEU A 187 0.47 14.53 -2.35
CA LEU A 187 0.41 15.98 -2.47
C LEU A 187 1.17 16.63 -1.32
N GLU A 188 1.77 17.79 -1.56
CA GLU A 188 2.54 18.53 -0.56
C GLU A 188 1.73 18.81 0.71
N GLU A 189 0.46 19.19 0.57
CA GLU A 189 -0.48 19.39 1.68
C GLU A 189 -0.66 18.12 2.54
N ASP A 190 -0.68 16.95 1.91
CA ASP A 190 -0.79 15.67 2.62
C ASP A 190 0.50 15.34 3.35
N ILE A 191 1.66 15.60 2.71
CA ILE A 191 2.99 15.35 3.29
C ILE A 191 3.18 16.20 4.55
N VAL A 192 2.81 17.48 4.51
CA VAL A 192 2.91 18.38 5.68
C VAL A 192 2.09 17.84 6.86
N VAL A 193 0.90 17.29 6.61
CA VAL A 193 0.08 16.66 7.67
C VAL A 193 0.75 15.40 8.20
N ILE A 194 1.33 14.58 7.33
CA ILE A 194 2.05 13.35 7.71
C ILE A 194 3.27 13.68 8.57
N GLU A 195 4.11 14.64 8.16
CA GLU A 195 5.30 15.07 8.89
C GLU A 195 4.94 15.66 10.26
N SER A 196 3.89 16.49 10.31
CA SER A 196 3.42 17.09 11.56
C SER A 196 2.93 16.02 12.54
N ASN A 197 2.21 15.00 12.06
CA ASN A 197 1.76 13.90 12.89
C ASN A 197 2.90 12.94 13.26
N TYR A 198 3.89 12.75 12.38
CA TYR A 198 5.06 11.90 12.65
C TYR A 198 5.87 12.44 13.85
N ASN A 199 6.15 13.75 13.84
CA ASN A 199 6.92 14.42 14.89
C ASN A 199 6.22 14.47 16.25
N LEU A 200 4.91 14.16 16.32
CA LEU A 200 4.14 14.09 17.56
C LEU A 200 4.19 12.71 18.23
N ILE A 201 4.74 11.70 17.56
CA ILE A 201 4.75 10.29 18.01
C ILE A 201 6.21 9.83 18.29
N GLY A 202 7.19 10.72 18.12
CA GLY A 202 8.61 10.52 18.41
C GLY A 202 9.02 10.99 19.80
#